data_AF-A0A3M1GPX1-F1
#
_entry.id   AF-A0A3M1GPX1-F1
#
_cell.length_a   1.000
_cell.length_b   1.000
_cell.length_c   1.000
_cell.angle_alpha   90.00
_cell.angle_beta   90.00
_cell.angle_gamma   90.00
#
_symmetry.space_group_name_H-M   'P 1'
#
loop_
_entity.id
_entity.type
_entity.pdbx_description
1 polymer ?
#
loop_
_entity_poly.entity_id
_entity_poly.type
_entity_poly.pdbx_seq_one_letter_code
_entity_poly.pdbx_strand_id
1 'polypeptide(L)'
;MSQNTNTDIITIDVPHVEVWGTREEVAALGKRIKAMLPGGEKLTPEQAMAMAQYAVITDANPFRGDFYGMVDRRGNFTFVEGYKLLVRWAKRICGYTERYVPLSAAEKRQMGLRDEDIAYRCHILRDDQKDTLREFIQMGATFAEAYDIVTTQAVGVVTREDRVTRDGKPIDPPKGWTWDQVAQKRALKNALNLSHGAPSPRELAAESWKVGDTETRPEDWQDAPPEIARDPELAARYAALQAHTRQVLAENDRRSPEERAEQFQKNVSLLRGDDGIETDFIEEDRDRFYRQVRQGIPYFTTNADIDLALSDMKLRYDPENEEFLFDQLARYAGYVADMSNHG
;
A
#
# COMPACT_ATOMS: atom_id res chain seq x y z
N MET A 1 -43.31 47.29 28.67
CA MET A 1 -43.27 45.91 29.19
C MET A 1 -42.56 45.07 28.15
N SER A 2 -41.27 44.80 28.34
CA SER A 2 -40.45 44.01 27.41
C SER A 2 -40.22 42.65 28.06
N GLN A 3 -40.74 41.58 27.47
CA GLN A 3 -40.54 40.22 27.97
C GLN A 3 -39.24 39.67 27.37
N ASN A 4 -38.24 39.48 28.23
CA ASN A 4 -37.02 38.75 27.93
C ASN A 4 -37.38 37.27 27.72
N THR A 5 -37.37 36.81 26.46
CA THR A 5 -37.40 35.39 26.15
C THR A 5 -36.01 34.80 26.37
N ASN A 6 -35.82 34.22 27.55
CA ASN A 6 -34.66 33.41 27.88
C ASN A 6 -34.65 32.21 26.95
N THR A 7 -33.70 32.17 26.02
CA THR A 7 -33.55 31.06 25.08
C THR A 7 -32.62 30.06 25.75
N ASP A 8 -33.19 29.10 26.47
CA ASP A 8 -32.42 28.01 27.05
C ASP A 8 -31.82 27.19 25.89
N ILE A 9 -30.50 27.31 25.73
CA ILE A 9 -29.73 26.50 24.78
C ILE A 9 -29.73 25.08 25.34
N ILE A 10 -30.57 24.22 24.78
CA ILE A 10 -30.58 22.79 25.08
C ILE A 10 -29.31 22.20 24.45
N THR A 11 -28.26 22.04 25.25
CA THR A 11 -27.07 21.29 24.88
C THR A 11 -27.44 19.81 24.84
N ILE A 12 -27.71 19.29 23.64
CA ILE A 12 -27.91 17.85 23.45
C ILE A 12 -26.53 17.20 23.53
N ASP A 13 -26.30 16.43 24.58
CA ASP A 13 -25.09 15.63 24.76
C ASP A 13 -25.16 14.45 23.77
N VAL A 14 -24.56 14.63 22.60
CA VAL A 14 -24.51 13.57 21.58
C VAL A 14 -23.49 12.55 22.07
N PRO A 15 -23.90 11.30 22.37
CA PRO A 15 -22.99 10.30 22.92
C PRO A 15 -21.80 10.12 21.99
N HIS A 16 -20.60 10.13 22.57
CA HIS A 16 -19.34 9.94 21.85
C HIS A 16 -19.29 8.49 21.37
N VAL A 17 -19.56 8.25 20.09
CA VAL A 17 -19.54 6.91 19.52
C VAL A 17 -18.10 6.57 19.14
N GLU A 18 -17.37 5.86 20.01
CA GLU A 18 -15.99 5.38 19.77
C GLU A 18 -15.85 4.40 18.59
N VAL A 19 -16.96 3.92 18.02
CA VAL A 19 -17.00 2.96 16.91
C VAL A 19 -16.33 3.48 15.62
N TRP A 20 -16.02 4.77 15.54
CA TRP A 20 -15.62 5.49 14.32
C TRP A 20 -14.16 5.95 14.34
N GLY A 21 -13.35 5.35 15.21
CA GLY A 21 -11.99 5.80 15.53
C GLY A 21 -11.99 6.97 16.52
N THR A 22 -10.87 7.14 17.22
CA THR A 22 -10.70 8.28 18.11
C THR A 22 -10.57 9.57 17.30
N ARG A 23 -10.92 10.71 17.91
CA ARG A 23 -10.79 12.02 17.28
C ARG A 23 -9.36 12.29 16.85
N GLU A 24 -8.40 11.85 17.66
CA GLU A 24 -6.97 11.95 17.45
C GLU A 24 -6.52 11.14 16.23
N GLU A 25 -7.00 9.90 16.09
CA GLU A 25 -6.73 9.04 14.93
C GLU A 25 -7.28 9.64 13.63
N VAL A 26 -8.54 10.09 13.63
CA VAL A 26 -9.17 10.71 12.45
C VAL A 26 -8.44 12.00 12.07
N ALA A 27 -8.07 12.83 13.05
CA ALA A 27 -7.32 14.06 12.82
C ALA A 27 -5.90 13.77 12.28
N ALA A 28 -5.22 12.75 12.82
CA ALA A 28 -3.91 12.33 12.34
C ALA A 28 -3.99 11.81 10.90
N LEU A 29 -4.96 10.95 10.59
CA LEU A 29 -5.19 10.44 9.24
C LEU A 29 -5.58 11.57 8.26
N GLY A 30 -6.42 12.52 8.68
CA GLY A 30 -6.78 13.68 7.86
C GLY A 30 -5.57 14.54 7.49
N LYS A 31 -4.65 14.79 8.45
CA LYS A 31 -3.37 15.47 8.17
C LYS A 31 -2.52 14.69 7.16
N ARG A 32 -2.46 13.36 7.28
CA ARG A 32 -1.73 12.49 6.33
C ARG A 32 -2.34 12.51 4.94
N ILE A 33 -3.67 12.39 4.82
CA ILE A 33 -4.37 12.48 3.53
C ILE A 33 -4.01 13.78 2.82
N LYS A 34 -4.04 14.91 3.54
CA LYS A 34 -3.68 16.21 2.97
C LYS A 34 -2.22 16.29 2.51
N ALA A 35 -1.30 15.64 3.22
CA ALA A 35 0.13 15.69 2.94
C ALA A 35 0.59 14.71 1.85
N MET A 36 -0.02 13.51 1.81
CA MET A 36 0.50 12.37 1.03
C MET A 36 -0.36 12.03 -0.19
N LEU A 37 -1.66 12.32 -0.17
CA LEU A 37 -2.54 11.99 -1.30
C LEU A 37 -2.25 12.92 -2.48
N PRO A 38 -2.17 12.41 -3.72
CA PRO A 38 -2.12 13.28 -4.90
C PRO A 38 -3.33 14.21 -4.98
N GLY A 39 -3.10 15.53 -4.94
CA GLY A 39 -4.17 16.53 -4.89
C GLY A 39 -4.72 16.80 -3.49
N GLY A 40 -4.19 16.13 -2.45
CA GLY A 40 -4.57 16.31 -1.06
C GLY A 40 -4.36 17.75 -0.57
N GLU A 41 -3.39 18.47 -1.13
CA GLU A 41 -3.12 19.88 -0.80
C GLU A 41 -4.30 20.81 -1.09
N LYS A 42 -5.21 20.39 -1.99
CA LYS A 42 -6.41 21.14 -2.39
C LYS A 42 -7.57 20.96 -1.43
N LEU A 43 -7.51 19.97 -0.54
CA LEU A 43 -8.56 19.69 0.42
C LEU A 43 -8.52 20.70 1.58
N THR A 44 -9.69 21.16 2.02
CA THR A 44 -9.77 21.86 3.31
C THR A 44 -9.49 20.86 4.46
N PRO A 45 -9.08 21.34 5.65
CA PRO A 45 -8.92 20.46 6.81
C PRO A 45 -10.16 19.60 7.10
N GLU A 46 -11.35 20.17 6.94
CA GLU A 46 -12.64 19.51 7.17
C GLU A 46 -12.91 18.43 6.12
N GLN A 47 -12.60 18.69 4.86
CA GLN A 47 -12.73 17.70 3.77
C GLN A 47 -11.77 16.52 3.97
N ALA A 48 -10.52 16.81 4.39
CA ALA A 48 -9.55 15.77 4.69
C ALA A 48 -9.95 14.94 5.92
N MET A 49 -10.52 15.58 6.95
CA MET A 49 -11.10 14.87 8.10
C MET A 49 -12.31 14.02 7.70
N ALA A 50 -13.19 14.52 6.84
CA ALA A 50 -14.33 13.75 6.33
C ALA A 50 -13.87 12.52 5.53
N MET A 51 -12.80 12.64 4.73
CA MET A 51 -12.17 11.49 4.07
C MET A 51 -11.58 10.51 5.08
N ALA A 52 -10.88 11.00 6.10
CA ALA A 52 -10.32 10.14 7.14
C ALA A 52 -11.41 9.38 7.89
N GLN A 53 -12.52 10.04 8.23
CA GLN A 53 -13.65 9.40 8.87
C GLN A 53 -14.27 8.35 7.94
N TYR A 54 -14.48 8.67 6.66
CA TYR A 54 -14.96 7.70 5.66
C TYR A 54 -14.03 6.48 5.55
N ALA A 55 -12.72 6.69 5.50
CA ALA A 55 -11.73 5.62 5.48
C ALA A 55 -11.86 4.71 6.70
N VAL A 56 -11.99 5.26 7.90
CA VAL A 56 -12.14 4.45 9.14
C VAL A 56 -13.46 3.67 9.14
N ILE A 57 -14.57 4.29 8.73
CA ILE A 57 -15.90 3.64 8.70
C ILE A 57 -15.94 2.46 7.72
N THR A 58 -15.39 2.69 6.54
CA THR A 58 -15.42 1.72 5.43
C THR A 58 -14.22 0.79 5.42
N ASP A 59 -13.28 1.02 6.35
CA ASP A 59 -11.96 0.39 6.42
C ASP A 59 -11.24 0.39 5.04
N ALA A 60 -11.44 1.48 4.30
CA ALA A 60 -10.90 1.70 2.96
C ALA A 60 -9.60 2.49 3.03
N ASN A 61 -8.59 2.07 2.28
CA ASN A 61 -7.27 2.68 2.30
C ASN A 61 -7.25 3.89 1.34
N PRO A 62 -7.23 5.13 1.86
CA PRO A 62 -7.29 6.33 1.01
C PRO A 62 -6.07 6.45 0.09
N PHE A 63 -4.94 5.83 0.43
CA PHE A 63 -3.68 5.94 -0.31
C PHE A 63 -3.59 4.98 -1.51
N ARG A 64 -4.48 3.99 -1.61
CA ARG A 64 -4.50 3.02 -2.74
C ARG A 64 -5.47 3.39 -3.87
N GLY A 65 -6.15 4.53 -3.73
CA GLY A 65 -7.21 4.92 -4.65
C GLY A 65 -8.44 4.02 -4.54
N ASP A 66 -8.70 3.52 -3.33
CA ASP A 66 -9.88 2.70 -3.01
C ASP A 66 -11.16 3.55 -2.97
N PHE A 67 -11.01 4.83 -2.63
CA PHE A 67 -12.03 5.86 -2.81
C PHE A 67 -11.34 7.20 -3.06
N TYR A 68 -12.11 8.16 -3.56
CA TYR A 68 -11.67 9.53 -3.83
C TYR A 68 -12.67 10.51 -3.23
N GLY A 69 -12.16 11.59 -2.63
CA GLY A 69 -12.95 12.77 -2.32
C GLY A 69 -12.93 13.74 -3.50
N MET A 70 -14.09 14.18 -3.95
CA MET A 70 -14.20 15.17 -5.02
C MET A 70 -15.15 16.30 -4.63
N VAL A 71 -14.75 17.53 -4.95
CA VAL A 71 -15.61 18.71 -4.86
C VAL A 71 -16.27 18.90 -6.22
N ASP A 72 -17.59 18.86 -6.28
CA ASP A 72 -18.33 19.11 -7.51
C ASP A 72 -18.26 20.59 -7.92
N ARG A 73 -18.79 20.93 -9.11
CA ARG A 73 -18.81 22.33 -9.59
C ARG A 73 -19.64 23.28 -8.71
N ARG A 74 -20.46 22.76 -7.81
CA ARG A 74 -21.29 23.52 -6.86
C ARG A 74 -20.62 23.66 -5.49
N GLY A 75 -19.43 23.08 -5.30
CA GLY A 75 -18.73 23.09 -4.03
C GLY A 75 -19.12 21.95 -3.08
N ASN A 76 -19.97 21.01 -3.50
CA ASN A 76 -20.34 19.88 -2.67
C ASN A 76 -19.22 18.85 -2.64
N PHE A 77 -18.81 18.44 -1.45
CA PHE A 77 -17.84 17.38 -1.28
C PHE A 77 -18.54 16.01 -1.31
N THR A 78 -18.08 15.12 -2.18
CA THR A 78 -18.66 13.79 -2.39
C THR A 78 -17.56 12.73 -2.44
N PHE A 79 -17.90 11.51 -2.00
CA PHE A 79 -17.01 10.35 -2.11
C PHE A 79 -17.36 9.53 -3.34
N VAL A 80 -16.34 9.07 -4.05
CA VAL A 80 -16.49 8.16 -5.18
C VAL A 80 -15.60 6.95 -4.96
N GLU A 81 -16.20 5.76 -4.97
CA GLU A 81 -15.48 4.50 -4.88
C GLU A 81 -14.52 4.33 -6.07
N GLY A 82 -13.30 3.93 -5.75
CA GLY A 82 -12.28 3.63 -6.72
C GLY A 82 -12.53 2.29 -7.41
N TYR A 83 -12.47 2.30 -8.74
CA TYR A 83 -12.66 1.07 -9.53
C TYR A 83 -11.59 0.01 -9.29
N LYS A 84 -10.37 0.40 -8.87
CA LYS A 84 -9.27 -0.55 -8.62
C LYS A 84 -9.62 -1.51 -7.49
N LEU A 85 -10.22 -1.02 -6.42
CA LEU A 85 -10.67 -1.83 -5.30
C LEU A 85 -11.77 -2.81 -5.74
N LEU A 86 -12.75 -2.34 -6.51
CA LEU A 86 -13.80 -3.21 -7.06
C LEU A 86 -13.24 -4.31 -7.96
N VAL A 87 -12.25 -4.00 -8.79
CA VAL A 87 -11.55 -4.97 -9.65
C VAL A 87 -10.81 -6.02 -8.81
N ARG A 88 -10.09 -5.61 -7.76
CA ARG A 88 -9.39 -6.56 -6.85
C ARG A 88 -10.38 -7.50 -6.17
N TRP A 89 -11.45 -6.93 -5.60
CA TRP A 89 -12.53 -7.68 -4.97
C TRP A 89 -13.14 -8.71 -5.92
N ALA A 90 -13.51 -8.30 -7.14
CA ALA A 90 -14.10 -9.20 -8.12
C ALA A 90 -13.15 -10.34 -8.50
N LYS A 91 -11.86 -10.03 -8.76
CA LYS A 91 -10.85 -11.04 -9.10
C LYS A 91 -10.60 -12.06 -7.99
N ARG A 92 -10.78 -11.68 -6.73
CA ARG A 92 -10.70 -12.61 -5.59
C ARG A 92 -11.88 -13.58 -5.58
N ILE A 93 -13.08 -13.12 -5.91
CA ILE A 93 -14.27 -13.97 -5.97
C ILE A 93 -14.14 -14.95 -7.15
N CYS A 94 -13.83 -14.42 -8.33
CA CYS A 94 -13.67 -15.21 -9.54
C CYS A 94 -12.75 -14.47 -10.51
N GLY A 95 -11.76 -15.17 -11.06
CA GLY A 95 -11.02 -14.66 -12.21
C GLY A 95 -11.96 -14.37 -13.38
N TYR A 96 -11.64 -13.38 -14.20
CA TYR A 96 -12.44 -13.02 -15.36
C TYR A 96 -11.57 -12.39 -16.44
N THR A 97 -12.10 -12.37 -17.68
CA THR A 97 -11.56 -11.58 -18.79
C THR A 97 -12.58 -10.57 -19.27
N GLU A 98 -12.12 -9.37 -19.60
CA GLU A 98 -12.94 -8.30 -20.15
C GLU A 98 -12.66 -8.02 -21.63
N ARG A 99 -13.72 -7.68 -22.37
CA ARG A 99 -13.63 -7.17 -23.74
C ARG A 99 -14.48 -5.91 -23.88
N TYR A 100 -13.94 -4.90 -24.55
CA TYR A 100 -14.64 -3.64 -24.83
C TYR A 100 -15.03 -3.53 -26.29
N VAL A 101 -16.28 -3.16 -26.55
CA VAL A 101 -16.82 -2.93 -27.90
C VAL A 101 -17.47 -1.55 -27.95
N PRO A 102 -17.05 -0.65 -28.86
CA PRO A 102 -17.73 0.64 -29.02
C PRO A 102 -19.14 0.42 -29.57
N LEU A 103 -20.13 1.15 -29.05
CA LEU A 103 -21.50 1.05 -29.56
C LEU A 103 -21.60 1.71 -30.94
N SER A 104 -22.29 1.05 -31.85
CA SER A 104 -22.67 1.61 -33.14
C SER A 104 -23.67 2.77 -32.98
N ALA A 105 -23.81 3.61 -34.00
CA ALA A 105 -24.81 4.69 -34.00
C ALA A 105 -26.24 4.16 -33.84
N ALA A 106 -26.55 2.99 -34.42
CA ALA A 106 -27.86 2.35 -34.27
C ALA A 106 -28.12 1.93 -32.82
N GLU A 107 -27.15 1.29 -32.16
CA GLU A 107 -27.26 0.90 -30.75
C GLU A 107 -27.37 2.12 -29.83
N LYS A 108 -26.58 3.18 -30.09
CA LYS A 108 -26.69 4.45 -29.34
C LYS A 108 -28.11 5.01 -29.43
N ARG A 109 -28.69 5.12 -30.62
CA ARG A 109 -30.06 5.62 -30.82
C ARG A 109 -31.10 4.74 -30.13
N GLN A 110 -30.95 3.41 -30.18
CA GLN A 110 -31.83 2.48 -29.48
C GLN A 110 -31.83 2.70 -27.96
N MET A 111 -30.68 3.11 -27.41
CA MET A 111 -30.51 3.47 -26.00
C MET A 111 -30.86 4.94 -25.68
N GLY A 112 -31.35 5.70 -26.66
CA GLY A 112 -31.65 7.13 -26.49
C GLY A 112 -30.40 8.03 -26.36
N LEU A 113 -29.23 7.54 -26.74
CA LEU A 113 -27.98 8.29 -26.76
C LEU A 113 -27.83 9.08 -28.06
N ARG A 114 -27.08 10.17 -28.01
CA ARG A 114 -26.75 10.98 -29.19
C ARG A 114 -25.58 10.35 -29.96
N ASP A 115 -25.49 10.61 -31.26
CA ASP A 115 -24.43 10.04 -32.10
C ASP A 115 -23.02 10.50 -31.60
N GLU A 116 -22.92 11.71 -31.04
CA GLU A 116 -21.68 12.26 -30.48
C GLU A 116 -21.25 11.74 -29.09
N ASP A 117 -22.12 10.99 -28.39
CA ASP A 117 -21.81 10.44 -27.08
C ASP A 117 -20.78 9.30 -27.21
N ILE A 118 -19.86 9.18 -26.26
CA ILE A 118 -18.85 8.11 -26.27
C ILE A 118 -19.39 6.96 -25.42
N ALA A 119 -19.64 5.80 -26.04
CA ALA A 119 -20.25 4.66 -25.37
C ALA A 119 -19.55 3.36 -25.73
N TYR A 120 -19.24 2.57 -24.69
CA TYR A 120 -18.62 1.25 -24.80
C TYR A 120 -19.43 0.21 -24.04
N ARG A 121 -19.58 -0.97 -24.63
CA ARG A 121 -20.05 -2.19 -23.97
C ARG A 121 -18.85 -2.95 -23.43
N CYS A 122 -18.89 -3.31 -22.16
CA CYS A 122 -17.95 -4.23 -21.53
C CYS A 122 -18.60 -5.61 -21.43
N HIS A 123 -17.92 -6.63 -21.93
CA HIS A 123 -18.27 -8.03 -21.76
C HIS A 123 -17.34 -8.64 -20.73
N ILE A 124 -17.89 -9.27 -19.69
CA ILE A 124 -17.14 -10.02 -18.68
C ILE A 124 -17.42 -11.50 -18.87
N LEU A 125 -16.37 -12.26 -19.19
CA LEU A 125 -16.38 -13.72 -19.13
C LEU A 125 -15.69 -14.16 -17.84
N ARG A 126 -16.48 -14.66 -16.89
CA ARG A 126 -15.95 -15.23 -15.65
C ARG A 126 -15.30 -16.59 -15.91
N ASP A 127 -14.27 -16.92 -15.16
CA ASP A 127 -13.51 -18.16 -15.32
C ASP A 127 -14.37 -19.41 -15.09
N ASP A 128 -15.32 -19.34 -14.15
CA ASP A 128 -16.30 -20.41 -13.86
C ASP A 128 -17.38 -20.57 -14.94
N GLN A 129 -17.46 -19.64 -15.91
CA GLN A 129 -18.39 -19.70 -17.04
C GLN A 129 -17.74 -20.19 -18.35
N LYS A 130 -16.44 -20.49 -18.34
CA LYS A 130 -15.72 -20.93 -19.54
C LYS A 130 -16.19 -22.30 -20.05
N ASP A 131 -16.66 -23.17 -19.17
CA ASP A 131 -17.20 -24.47 -19.58
C ASP A 131 -18.57 -24.32 -20.24
N THR A 132 -19.46 -23.49 -19.67
CA THR A 132 -20.74 -23.12 -20.29
C THR A 132 -20.54 -22.57 -21.72
N LEU A 133 -19.52 -21.74 -21.93
CA LEU A 133 -19.17 -21.24 -23.26
C LEU A 133 -18.83 -22.38 -24.25
N ARG A 134 -18.06 -23.38 -23.80
CA ARG A 134 -17.70 -24.55 -24.62
C ARG A 134 -18.92 -25.40 -24.94
N GLU A 135 -19.83 -25.58 -23.98
CA GLU A 135 -21.07 -26.34 -24.17
C GLU A 135 -21.95 -25.72 -25.25
N PHE A 136 -22.18 -24.40 -25.23
CA PHE A 136 -22.94 -23.74 -26.29
C PHE A 136 -22.32 -23.90 -27.69
N ILE A 137 -20.99 -23.88 -27.78
CA ILE A 137 -20.28 -24.12 -29.04
C ILE A 137 -20.48 -25.57 -29.50
N GLN A 138 -20.42 -26.54 -28.59
CA GLN A 138 -20.68 -27.96 -28.91
C GLN A 138 -22.13 -28.19 -29.36
N MET A 139 -23.08 -27.39 -28.85
CA MET A 139 -24.48 -27.38 -29.29
C MET A 139 -24.70 -26.72 -30.66
N GLY A 140 -23.65 -26.18 -31.28
CA GLY A 140 -23.69 -25.61 -32.64
C GLY A 140 -23.81 -24.08 -32.69
N ALA A 141 -23.78 -23.38 -31.56
CA ALA A 141 -23.68 -21.92 -31.57
C ALA A 141 -22.30 -21.48 -32.09
N THR A 142 -22.25 -20.34 -32.78
CA THR A 142 -20.96 -19.72 -33.10
C THR A 142 -20.28 -19.20 -31.83
N PHE A 143 -18.96 -19.02 -31.85
CA PHE A 143 -18.24 -18.46 -30.70
C PHE A 143 -18.82 -17.09 -30.28
N ALA A 144 -19.18 -16.23 -31.25
CA ALA A 144 -19.72 -14.91 -30.96
C ALA A 144 -21.07 -14.99 -30.24
N GLU A 145 -22.00 -15.83 -30.73
CA GLU A 145 -23.31 -16.04 -30.10
C GLU A 145 -23.15 -16.64 -28.69
N ALA A 146 -22.33 -17.69 -28.56
CA ALA A 146 -22.08 -18.33 -27.27
C ALA A 146 -21.44 -17.36 -26.27
N TYR A 147 -20.48 -16.54 -26.72
CA TYR A 147 -19.84 -15.52 -25.88
C TYR A 147 -20.85 -14.45 -25.45
N ASP A 148 -21.70 -13.97 -26.35
CA ASP A 148 -22.72 -12.99 -26.01
C ASP A 148 -23.77 -13.53 -25.03
N ILE A 149 -24.12 -14.82 -25.12
CA ILE A 149 -25.05 -15.49 -24.20
C ILE A 149 -24.43 -15.65 -22.81
N VAL A 150 -23.16 -16.06 -22.73
CA VAL A 150 -22.52 -16.44 -21.46
C VAL A 150 -21.93 -15.23 -20.72
N THR A 151 -21.52 -14.19 -21.44
CA THR A 151 -20.91 -13.01 -20.80
C THR A 151 -21.93 -12.12 -20.12
N THR A 152 -21.52 -11.55 -18.98
CA THR A 152 -22.26 -10.41 -18.40
C THR A 152 -21.87 -9.14 -19.14
N GLN A 153 -22.86 -8.35 -19.53
CA GLN A 153 -22.64 -7.15 -20.34
C GLN A 153 -23.15 -5.90 -19.63
N ALA A 154 -22.40 -4.81 -19.71
CA ALA A 154 -22.88 -3.49 -19.32
C ALA A 154 -22.31 -2.39 -20.21
N VAL A 155 -23.03 -1.27 -20.28
CA VAL A 155 -22.61 -0.10 -21.06
C VAL A 155 -22.12 1.00 -20.13
N GLY A 156 -21.03 1.64 -20.54
CA GLY A 156 -20.52 2.87 -19.96
C GLY A 156 -20.60 3.98 -20.99
N VAL A 157 -21.11 5.13 -20.57
CA VAL A 157 -21.37 6.27 -21.43
C VAL A 157 -20.66 7.49 -20.86
N VAL A 158 -20.08 8.30 -21.74
CA VAL A 158 -19.62 9.67 -21.48
C VAL A 158 -20.40 10.57 -22.43
N THR A 159 -21.28 11.39 -21.85
CA THR A 159 -22.15 12.25 -22.66
C THR A 159 -21.42 13.51 -23.09
N ARG A 160 -22.05 14.33 -23.92
CA ARG A 160 -21.56 15.69 -24.19
C ARG A 160 -21.39 16.51 -22.91
N GLU A 161 -22.34 16.43 -21.98
CA GLU A 161 -22.37 17.22 -20.74
C GLU A 161 -21.21 16.87 -19.77
N ASP A 162 -20.69 15.64 -19.84
CA ASP A 162 -19.45 15.26 -19.13
C ASP A 162 -18.22 16.04 -19.65
N ARG A 163 -18.23 16.38 -20.95
CA ARG A 163 -17.06 16.86 -21.70
C ARG A 163 -17.09 18.34 -22.02
N VAL A 164 -18.17 19.05 -21.66
CA VAL A 164 -18.30 20.49 -21.89
C VAL A 164 -18.76 21.22 -20.64
N THR A 165 -18.32 22.47 -20.48
CA THR A 165 -18.83 23.37 -19.45
C THR A 165 -20.25 23.83 -19.82
N ARG A 166 -20.93 24.52 -18.89
CA ARG A 166 -22.24 25.14 -19.15
C ARG A 166 -22.21 26.10 -20.35
N ASP A 167 -21.06 26.74 -20.59
CA ASP A 167 -20.85 27.68 -21.69
C ASP A 167 -20.39 26.98 -22.99
N GLY A 168 -20.42 25.64 -23.02
CA GLY A 168 -20.02 24.85 -24.18
C GLY A 168 -18.51 24.74 -24.40
N LYS A 169 -17.68 25.19 -23.45
CA LYS A 169 -16.21 25.05 -23.57
C LYS A 169 -15.81 23.59 -23.34
N PRO A 170 -14.90 23.01 -24.14
CA PRO A 170 -14.39 21.66 -23.90
C PRO A 170 -13.75 21.52 -22.52
N ILE A 171 -13.88 20.34 -21.94
CA ILE A 171 -13.25 19.93 -20.69
C ILE A 171 -12.31 18.79 -20.99
N ASP A 172 -11.08 18.90 -20.49
CA ASP A 172 -10.10 17.84 -20.60
C ASP A 172 -10.52 16.63 -19.76
N PRO A 173 -10.27 15.40 -20.25
CA PRO A 173 -10.51 14.21 -19.46
C PRO A 173 -9.65 14.22 -18.18
N PRO A 174 -9.99 13.37 -17.18
CA PRO A 174 -9.15 13.20 -16.01
C PRO A 174 -7.69 12.92 -16.38
N LYS A 175 -6.74 13.47 -15.62
CA LYS A 175 -5.30 13.37 -15.92
C LYS A 175 -4.88 11.91 -16.15
N GLY A 176 -4.28 11.64 -17.30
CA GLY A 176 -3.82 10.30 -17.69
C GLY A 176 -4.88 9.41 -18.34
N TRP A 177 -6.07 9.95 -18.63
CA TRP A 177 -7.18 9.21 -19.25
C TRP A 177 -7.67 9.91 -20.52
N THR A 178 -8.21 9.13 -21.46
CA THR A 178 -9.07 9.64 -22.54
C THR A 178 -10.55 9.48 -22.15
N TRP A 179 -11.44 10.21 -22.82
CA TRP A 179 -12.88 10.05 -22.61
C TRP A 179 -13.39 8.65 -22.96
N ASP A 180 -12.76 7.98 -23.94
CA ASP A 180 -13.03 6.56 -24.26
C ASP A 180 -12.67 5.63 -23.10
N GLN A 181 -11.50 5.83 -22.48
CA GLN A 181 -11.10 5.03 -21.32
C GLN A 181 -12.00 5.28 -20.11
N VAL A 182 -12.52 6.50 -19.93
CA VAL A 182 -13.53 6.80 -18.91
C VAL A 182 -14.82 6.03 -19.18
N ALA A 183 -15.29 6.00 -20.43
CA ALA A 183 -16.48 5.23 -20.81
C ALA A 183 -16.27 3.72 -20.59
N GLN A 184 -15.12 3.16 -21.00
CA GLN A 184 -14.75 1.77 -20.74
C GLN A 184 -14.72 1.44 -19.24
N LYS A 185 -14.13 2.31 -18.42
CA LYS A 185 -14.11 2.15 -16.95
C LYS A 185 -15.51 2.18 -16.34
N ARG A 186 -16.39 3.08 -16.80
CA ARG A 186 -17.80 3.11 -16.37
C ARG A 186 -18.51 1.79 -16.76
N ALA A 187 -18.25 1.29 -17.97
CA ALA A 187 -18.79 0.03 -18.47
C ALA A 187 -18.33 -1.16 -17.60
N LEU A 188 -17.02 -1.22 -17.29
CA LEU A 188 -16.44 -2.24 -16.43
C LEU A 188 -17.06 -2.22 -15.03
N LYS A 189 -17.17 -1.03 -14.39
CA LYS A 189 -17.79 -0.92 -13.06
C LYS A 189 -19.22 -1.47 -13.05
N ASN A 190 -20.01 -1.09 -14.05
CA ASN A 190 -21.39 -1.58 -14.18
C ASN A 190 -21.42 -3.10 -14.42
N ALA A 191 -20.56 -3.63 -15.28
CA ALA A 191 -20.51 -5.07 -15.59
C ALA A 191 -20.04 -5.90 -14.38
N LEU A 192 -19.09 -5.40 -13.60
CA LEU A 192 -18.64 -6.05 -12.36
C LEU A 192 -19.76 -6.11 -11.33
N ASN A 193 -20.48 -5.01 -11.14
CA ASN A 193 -21.62 -4.98 -10.22
C ASN A 193 -22.75 -5.94 -10.64
N LEU A 194 -22.97 -6.13 -11.94
CA LEU A 194 -23.95 -7.09 -12.45
C LEU A 194 -23.47 -8.55 -12.30
N SER A 195 -22.18 -8.81 -12.52
CA SER A 195 -21.63 -10.18 -12.57
C SER A 195 -21.28 -10.75 -11.19
N HIS A 196 -20.87 -9.90 -10.25
CA HIS A 196 -20.41 -10.29 -8.91
C HIS A 196 -21.29 -9.73 -7.79
N GLY A 197 -22.21 -8.81 -8.10
CA GLY A 197 -23.00 -8.05 -7.11
C GLY A 197 -22.30 -6.77 -6.67
N ALA A 198 -22.90 -6.06 -5.71
CA ALA A 198 -22.27 -4.92 -5.05
C ALA A 198 -21.56 -5.41 -3.79
N PRO A 199 -20.24 -5.15 -3.62
CA PRO A 199 -19.54 -5.54 -2.41
C PRO A 199 -20.09 -4.80 -1.19
N SER A 200 -20.21 -5.51 -0.08
CA SER A 200 -20.46 -4.88 1.21
C SER A 200 -19.22 -4.08 1.68
N PRO A 201 -19.38 -3.05 2.53
CA PRO A 201 -18.25 -2.33 3.11
C PRO A 201 -17.22 -3.25 3.78
N ARG A 202 -17.67 -4.33 4.42
CA ARG A 202 -16.79 -5.32 5.06
C ARG A 202 -15.96 -6.14 4.06
N GLU A 203 -16.51 -6.43 2.89
CA GLU A 203 -15.76 -7.12 1.83
C GLU A 203 -14.72 -6.20 1.19
N LEU A 204 -15.08 -4.92 1.02
CA LEU A 204 -14.15 -3.89 0.54
C LEU A 204 -12.99 -3.68 1.51
N ALA A 205 -13.29 -3.57 2.81
CA ALA A 205 -12.33 -3.50 3.91
C ALA A 205 -11.29 -4.63 3.86
N ALA A 206 -11.75 -5.87 3.69
CA ALA A 206 -10.89 -7.04 3.64
C ALA A 206 -9.91 -7.03 2.45
N GLU A 207 -10.20 -6.28 1.38
CA GLU A 207 -9.36 -6.14 0.19
C GLU A 207 -8.49 -4.87 0.20
N SER A 208 -8.94 -3.86 0.92
CA SER A 208 -8.29 -2.55 1.04
C SER A 208 -6.86 -2.67 1.58
N TRP A 209 -6.65 -3.55 2.55
CA TRP A 209 -5.38 -3.72 3.24
C TRP A 209 -4.50 -4.87 2.72
N LYS A 210 -4.93 -5.59 1.68
CA LYS A 210 -4.15 -6.68 1.08
C LYS A 210 -3.32 -6.21 -0.11
N VAL A 211 -2.02 -6.41 -0.05
CA VAL A 211 -1.10 -6.15 -1.17
C VAL A 211 -0.51 -7.49 -1.63
N GLY A 212 -1.02 -8.02 -2.74
CA GLY A 212 -0.75 -9.40 -3.13
C GLY A 212 -1.33 -10.34 -2.07
N ASP A 213 -0.50 -11.25 -1.58
CA ASP A 213 -0.86 -12.18 -0.50
C ASP A 213 -0.54 -11.63 0.91
N THR A 214 0.01 -10.41 1.00
CA THR A 214 0.43 -9.81 2.27
C THR A 214 -0.67 -8.91 2.85
N GLU A 215 -1.06 -9.18 4.09
CA GLU A 215 -1.94 -8.31 4.87
C GLU A 215 -1.15 -7.16 5.51
N THR A 216 -1.47 -5.94 5.10
CA THR A 216 -0.86 -4.69 5.61
C THR A 216 -1.76 -4.03 6.66
N ARG A 217 -1.20 -3.11 7.43
CA ARG A 217 -1.89 -2.30 8.44
C ARG A 217 -1.56 -0.82 8.25
N PRO A 218 -2.32 0.12 8.81
CA PRO A 218 -2.03 1.55 8.68
C PRO A 218 -0.60 1.95 9.02
N GLU A 219 0.06 1.27 9.96
CA GLU A 219 1.47 1.50 10.35
C GLU A 219 2.44 1.19 9.22
N ASP A 220 2.16 0.15 8.43
CA ASP A 220 3.02 -0.30 7.34
C ASP A 220 3.13 0.77 6.20
N TRP A 221 2.28 1.80 6.22
CA TRP A 221 2.24 2.89 5.22
C TRP A 221 2.85 4.22 5.71
N GLN A 222 3.21 4.33 7.00
CA GLN A 222 3.53 5.64 7.60
C GLN A 222 4.92 6.16 7.24
N ASP A 223 5.90 5.27 7.11
CA ASP A 223 7.30 5.63 6.96
C ASP A 223 7.79 5.55 5.50
N ALA A 224 6.86 5.53 4.55
CA ALA A 224 7.20 5.55 3.13
C ALA A 224 7.92 6.87 2.78
N PRO A 225 9.13 6.81 2.19
CA PRO A 225 9.82 8.00 1.70
C PRO A 225 8.93 8.82 0.76
N PRO A 226 8.99 10.17 0.75
CA PRO A 226 8.08 11.01 -0.02
C PRO A 226 7.99 10.67 -1.51
N GLU A 227 9.10 10.24 -2.11
CA GLU A 227 9.20 9.78 -3.50
C GLU A 227 8.42 8.48 -3.75
N ILE A 228 8.40 7.56 -2.78
CA ILE A 228 7.64 6.31 -2.83
C ILE A 228 6.16 6.58 -2.55
N ALA A 229 5.86 7.42 -1.54
CA ALA A 229 4.50 7.74 -1.12
C ALA A 229 3.65 8.38 -2.22
N ARG A 230 4.27 9.09 -3.17
CA ARG A 230 3.59 9.74 -4.31
C ARG A 230 3.14 8.77 -5.39
N ASP A 231 3.74 7.59 -5.47
CA ASP A 231 3.35 6.53 -6.41
C ASP A 231 2.56 5.45 -5.66
N PRO A 232 1.24 5.32 -5.89
CA PRO A 232 0.41 4.36 -5.17
C PRO A 232 0.85 2.89 -5.33
N GLU A 233 1.50 2.54 -6.43
CA GLU A 233 1.98 1.17 -6.64
C GLU A 233 3.26 0.90 -5.85
N LEU A 234 4.21 1.85 -5.87
CA LEU A 234 5.43 1.75 -5.06
C LEU A 234 5.13 1.81 -3.57
N ALA A 235 4.22 2.71 -3.15
CA ALA A 235 3.75 2.79 -1.77
C ALA A 235 3.14 1.45 -1.30
N ALA A 236 2.36 0.79 -2.14
CA ALA A 236 1.81 -0.54 -1.82
C ALA A 236 2.90 -1.59 -1.65
N ARG A 237 3.88 -1.64 -2.56
CA ARG A 237 5.01 -2.59 -2.46
C ARG A 237 5.85 -2.33 -1.20
N TYR A 238 6.09 -1.07 -0.88
CA TYR A 238 6.78 -0.67 0.35
C TYR A 238 6.02 -1.12 1.60
N ALA A 239 4.69 -0.90 1.64
CA ALA A 239 3.87 -1.35 2.76
C ALA A 239 3.84 -2.87 2.91
N ALA A 240 3.83 -3.61 1.79
CA ALA A 240 3.96 -5.07 1.83
C ALA A 240 5.31 -5.52 2.41
N LEU A 241 6.41 -4.83 2.06
CA LEU A 241 7.73 -5.08 2.62
C LEU A 241 7.75 -4.80 4.12
N GLN A 242 7.20 -3.67 4.57
CA GLN A 242 7.10 -3.33 6.00
C GLN A 242 6.27 -4.34 6.78
N ALA A 243 5.13 -4.76 6.24
CA ALA A 243 4.29 -5.80 6.83
C ALA A 243 5.05 -7.13 6.98
N HIS A 244 5.85 -7.51 5.97
CA HIS A 244 6.69 -8.69 6.03
C HIS A 244 7.79 -8.56 7.10
N THR A 245 8.50 -7.44 7.13
CA THR A 245 9.51 -7.14 8.17
C THR A 245 8.90 -7.22 9.57
N ARG A 246 7.73 -6.62 9.78
CA ARG A 246 6.98 -6.69 11.04
C ARG A 246 6.65 -8.13 11.43
N GLN A 247 6.21 -8.95 10.48
CA GLN A 247 5.93 -10.37 10.73
C GLN A 247 7.20 -11.13 11.13
N VAL A 248 8.30 -10.94 10.40
CA VAL A 248 9.60 -11.59 10.68
C VAL A 248 10.10 -11.22 12.07
N LEU A 249 10.02 -9.93 12.44
CA LEU A 249 10.40 -9.46 13.78
C LEU A 249 9.52 -10.09 14.87
N ALA A 250 8.20 -10.11 14.67
CA ALA A 250 7.27 -10.72 15.63
C ALA A 250 7.47 -12.23 15.78
N GLU A 251 7.82 -12.94 14.71
CA GLU A 251 8.20 -14.35 14.76
C GLU A 251 9.53 -14.54 15.50
N ASN A 252 10.51 -13.68 15.26
CA ASN A 252 11.81 -13.72 15.91
C ASN A 252 11.72 -13.45 17.43
N ASP A 253 10.86 -12.52 17.84
CA ASP A 253 10.64 -12.18 19.25
C ASP A 253 9.98 -13.33 20.03
N ARG A 254 9.18 -14.16 19.35
CA ARG A 254 8.58 -15.36 19.95
C ARG A 254 9.58 -16.52 20.10
N ARG A 255 10.70 -16.49 19.37
CA ARG A 255 11.73 -17.52 19.45
C ARG A 255 12.56 -17.35 20.72
N SER A 256 12.87 -18.47 21.37
CA SER A 256 13.87 -18.53 22.41
C SER A 256 15.25 -18.09 21.89
N PRO A 257 16.19 -17.68 22.77
CA PRO A 257 17.54 -17.32 22.35
C PRO A 257 18.25 -18.43 21.57
N GLU A 258 18.01 -19.70 21.92
CA GLU A 258 18.58 -20.87 21.24
C GLU A 258 18.01 -21.02 19.82
N GLU A 259 16.69 -20.97 19.67
CA GLU A 259 16.05 -21.02 18.34
C GLU A 259 16.45 -19.84 17.45
N ARG A 260 16.70 -18.67 18.03
CA ARG A 260 17.23 -17.51 17.29
C ARG A 260 18.65 -17.77 16.79
N ALA A 261 19.52 -18.33 17.62
CA ALA A 261 20.87 -18.70 17.23
C ALA A 261 20.85 -19.76 16.11
N GLU A 262 19.99 -20.78 16.23
CA GLU A 262 19.83 -21.80 15.19
C GLU A 262 19.30 -21.23 13.87
N GLN A 263 18.26 -20.38 13.92
CA GLN A 263 17.71 -19.74 12.73
C GLN A 263 18.75 -18.81 12.07
N PHE A 264 19.54 -18.10 12.87
CA PHE A 264 20.65 -17.30 12.36
C PHE A 264 21.67 -18.17 11.63
N GLN A 265 22.10 -19.29 12.21
CA GLN A 265 23.02 -20.22 11.55
C GLN A 265 22.43 -20.78 10.24
N LYS A 266 21.14 -21.12 10.21
CA LYS A 266 20.45 -21.54 8.97
C LYS A 266 20.42 -20.42 7.92
N ASN A 267 20.13 -19.18 8.32
CA ASN A 267 20.14 -18.04 7.40
C ASN A 267 21.54 -17.77 6.85
N VAL A 268 22.57 -17.90 7.68
CA VAL A 268 23.97 -17.77 7.26
C VAL A 268 24.33 -18.87 6.24
N SER A 269 23.99 -20.14 6.51
CA SER A 269 24.23 -21.24 5.57
C SER A 269 23.45 -21.06 4.25
N LEU A 270 22.20 -20.58 4.30
CA LEU A 270 21.43 -20.28 3.08
C LEU A 270 22.06 -19.16 2.24
N LEU A 271 22.58 -18.11 2.87
CA LEU A 271 23.18 -16.96 2.17
C LEU A 271 24.59 -17.26 1.65
N ARG A 272 25.35 -18.10 2.35
CA ARG A 272 26.77 -18.33 2.08
C ARG A 272 27.06 -19.72 1.49
N GLY A 273 26.06 -20.61 1.42
CA GLY A 273 26.21 -22.00 1.02
C GLY A 273 26.53 -22.93 2.20
N ASP A 274 26.20 -24.21 2.04
CA ASP A 274 26.57 -25.30 2.97
C ASP A 274 28.02 -25.76 2.79
N ASP A 275 28.71 -25.22 1.77
CA ASP A 275 30.14 -25.33 1.59
C ASP A 275 30.76 -24.53 2.73
N GLY A 276 30.90 -25.23 3.86
CA GLY A 276 31.07 -24.66 5.19
C GLY A 276 32.01 -23.48 5.14
N ILE A 277 31.63 -22.41 5.85
CA ILE A 277 32.47 -21.23 6.11
C ILE A 277 33.90 -21.75 6.22
N GLU A 278 34.68 -21.59 5.15
CA GLU A 278 36.11 -21.78 5.22
C GLU A 278 36.49 -20.79 6.31
N THR A 279 36.84 -21.32 7.48
CA THR A 279 37.25 -20.56 8.67
C THR A 279 38.29 -19.50 8.30
N ASP A 280 39.01 -19.75 7.22
CA ASP A 280 39.92 -18.92 6.48
C ASP A 280 39.38 -17.50 6.21
N PHE A 281 38.08 -17.30 5.89
CA PHE A 281 37.54 -15.95 5.66
C PHE A 281 37.41 -15.11 6.94
N ILE A 282 36.99 -15.73 8.05
CA ILE A 282 36.91 -15.03 9.34
C ILE A 282 38.31 -14.77 9.88
N GLU A 283 39.26 -15.68 9.64
CA GLU A 283 40.66 -15.47 9.98
C GLU A 283 41.29 -14.35 9.14
N GLU A 284 41.00 -14.26 7.84
CA GLU A 284 41.49 -13.18 6.97
C GLU A 284 40.97 -11.79 7.39
N ASP A 285 39.67 -11.67 7.67
CA ASP A 285 39.08 -10.41 8.14
C ASP A 285 39.63 -10.03 9.53
N ARG A 286 39.77 -11.00 10.44
CA ARG A 286 40.37 -10.78 11.77
C ARG A 286 41.83 -10.35 11.67
N ASP A 287 42.61 -10.97 10.80
CA ASP A 287 44.01 -10.61 10.58
C ASP A 287 44.16 -9.24 9.88
N ARG A 288 43.21 -8.85 9.04
CA ARG A 288 43.13 -7.49 8.49
C ARG A 288 42.87 -6.48 9.62
N PHE A 289 41.87 -6.72 10.46
CA PHE A 289 41.56 -5.88 11.61
C PHE A 289 42.75 -5.77 12.58
N TYR A 290 43.41 -6.88 12.90
CA TYR A 290 44.58 -6.88 13.81
C TYR A 290 45.78 -6.14 13.22
N ARG A 291 45.97 -6.16 11.90
CA ARG A 291 46.96 -5.30 11.24
C ARG A 291 46.58 -3.82 11.35
N GLN A 292 45.31 -3.48 11.14
CA GLN A 292 44.83 -2.10 11.24
C GLN A 292 45.00 -1.53 12.66
N VAL A 293 44.63 -2.28 13.69
CA VAL A 293 44.79 -1.91 15.10
C VAL A 293 46.26 -1.64 15.43
N ARG A 294 47.18 -2.53 15.05
CA ARG A 294 48.62 -2.34 15.30
C ARG A 294 49.22 -1.15 14.56
N GLN A 295 48.69 -0.81 13.39
CA GLN A 295 49.14 0.37 12.63
C GLN A 295 48.60 1.68 13.23
N GLY A 296 47.37 1.67 13.75
CA GLY A 296 46.71 2.86 14.26
C GLY A 296 46.89 3.14 15.75
N ILE A 297 47.21 2.12 16.55
CA ILE A 297 47.28 2.21 18.02
C ILE A 297 48.60 1.58 18.49
N PRO A 298 49.69 2.37 18.66
CA PRO A 298 51.04 1.87 18.96
C PRO A 298 51.18 1.05 20.25
N TYR A 299 50.15 1.06 21.11
CA TYR A 299 50.08 0.29 22.35
C TYR A 299 50.00 -1.23 22.08
N PHE A 300 49.35 -1.66 21.00
CA PHE A 300 49.21 -3.07 20.65
C PHE A 300 50.31 -3.49 19.68
N THR A 301 51.16 -4.42 20.09
CA THR A 301 52.32 -4.86 19.27
C THR A 301 52.12 -6.24 18.67
N THR A 302 51.32 -7.07 19.33
CA THR A 302 50.99 -8.44 18.92
C THR A 302 49.48 -8.65 18.83
N ASN A 303 49.07 -9.67 18.08
CA ASN A 303 47.67 -10.08 18.03
C ASN A 303 47.17 -10.49 19.43
N ALA A 304 48.04 -11.08 20.25
CA ALA A 304 47.71 -11.49 21.62
C ALA A 304 47.38 -10.29 22.53
N ASP A 305 48.02 -9.15 22.34
CA ASP A 305 47.73 -7.92 23.09
C ASP A 305 46.29 -7.44 22.80
N ILE A 306 45.86 -7.57 21.54
CA ILE A 306 44.52 -7.19 21.07
C ILE A 306 43.49 -8.16 21.63
N ASP A 307 43.74 -9.47 21.53
CA ASP A 307 42.86 -10.50 22.08
C ASP A 307 42.65 -10.32 23.59
N LEU A 308 43.73 -10.03 24.33
CA LEU A 308 43.67 -9.79 25.77
C LEU A 308 42.84 -8.55 26.10
N ALA A 309 43.04 -7.44 25.39
CA ALA A 309 42.27 -6.21 25.61
C ALA A 309 40.79 -6.37 25.26
N LEU A 310 40.47 -7.06 24.16
CA LEU A 310 39.08 -7.41 23.82
C LEU A 310 38.45 -8.26 24.93
N SER A 311 39.18 -9.25 25.44
CA SER A 311 38.75 -10.10 26.55
C SER A 311 38.50 -9.29 27.84
N ASP A 312 39.40 -8.37 28.21
CA ASP A 312 39.26 -7.52 29.40
C ASP A 312 38.03 -6.62 29.32
N MET A 313 37.70 -6.13 28.12
CA MET A 313 36.49 -5.36 27.84
C MET A 313 35.23 -6.23 27.68
N LYS A 314 35.36 -7.57 27.75
CA LYS A 314 34.31 -8.55 27.45
C LYS A 314 33.72 -8.40 26.04
N LEU A 315 34.55 -8.00 25.09
CA LEU A 315 34.23 -7.89 23.67
C LEU A 315 34.79 -9.11 22.91
N ARG A 316 34.18 -9.42 21.76
CA ARG A 316 34.67 -10.43 20.81
C ARG A 316 34.83 -9.77 19.46
N TYR A 317 35.79 -10.25 18.66
CA TYR A 317 35.92 -9.79 17.27
C TYR A 317 34.63 -10.12 16.49
N ASP A 318 34.15 -9.11 15.76
CA ASP A 318 32.97 -9.18 14.92
C ASP A 318 33.22 -8.30 13.69
N PRO A 319 33.29 -8.88 12.47
CA PRO A 319 33.58 -8.13 11.25
C PRO A 319 32.55 -7.05 10.93
N GLU A 320 31.31 -7.15 11.46
CA GLU A 320 30.28 -6.12 11.25
C GLU A 320 30.48 -4.90 12.16
N ASN A 321 31.37 -4.99 13.16
CA ASN A 321 31.57 -3.98 14.20
C ASN A 321 33.04 -3.52 14.32
N GLU A 322 33.86 -3.68 13.27
CA GLU A 322 35.30 -3.36 13.31
C GLU A 322 35.59 -1.91 13.74
N GLU A 323 34.83 -0.94 13.25
CA GLU A 323 35.01 0.49 13.61
C GLU A 323 34.76 0.73 15.11
N PHE A 324 33.69 0.15 15.65
CA PHE A 324 33.38 0.23 17.08
C PHE A 324 34.48 -0.44 17.93
N LEU A 325 34.93 -1.63 17.53
CA LEU A 325 35.97 -2.37 18.24
C LEU A 325 37.31 -1.60 18.23
N PHE A 326 37.66 -0.97 17.11
CA PHE A 326 38.84 -0.13 16.99
C PHE A 326 38.80 1.05 17.99
N ASP A 327 37.67 1.74 18.06
CA ASP A 327 37.46 2.87 18.97
C ASP A 327 37.56 2.45 20.44
N GLN A 328 37.00 1.29 20.81
CA GLN A 328 37.12 0.78 22.19
C GLN A 328 38.57 0.44 22.54
N LEU A 329 39.29 -0.21 21.61
CA LEU A 329 40.72 -0.52 21.78
C LEU A 329 41.57 0.74 21.94
N ALA A 330 41.29 1.80 21.19
CA ALA A 330 41.99 3.08 21.31
C ALA A 330 41.79 3.72 22.68
N ARG A 331 40.56 3.71 23.20
CA ARG A 331 40.23 4.22 24.55
C ARG A 331 40.89 3.38 25.64
N TYR A 332 40.87 2.06 25.48
CA TYR A 332 41.51 1.13 26.41
C TYR A 332 43.02 1.40 26.52
N ALA A 333 43.70 1.53 25.38
CA ALA A 333 45.13 1.86 25.33
C ALA A 333 45.46 3.18 26.05
N GLY A 334 44.64 4.22 25.85
CA GLY A 334 44.79 5.50 26.55
C GLY A 334 44.65 5.36 28.07
N TYR A 335 43.62 4.64 28.53
CA TYR A 335 43.39 4.40 29.95
C TYR A 335 44.56 3.66 30.63
N VAL A 336 45.10 2.62 29.99
CA VAL A 336 46.22 1.86 30.57
C VAL A 336 47.52 2.68 30.59
N ALA A 337 47.76 3.51 29.56
CA ALA A 337 48.91 4.41 29.53
C ALA A 337 48.86 5.45 30.66
N ASP A 338 47.69 6.01 30.93
CA ASP A 338 47.50 6.98 32.01
C ASP A 338 47.74 6.35 33.39
N MET A 339 47.25 5.13 33.62
CA MET A 339 47.50 4.41 34.88
C MET A 339 48.98 4.09 35.10
N SER A 340 49.72 3.79 34.02
CA SER A 340 51.15 3.47 34.09
C SER A 340 52.03 4.68 34.42
N ASN A 341 51.57 5.91 34.17
CA ASN A 341 52.30 7.14 34.46
C ASN A 341 52.09 7.67 35.89
N HIS A 342 51.15 7.09 36.64
CA HIS A 342 50.77 7.54 37.98
C HIS A 342 51.15 6.56 39.10
N GLY A 343 51.86 5.48 38.77
CA GLY A 343 52.49 4.55 39.71
C GLY A 343 54.00 4.59 39.57
#